data_AF-A0A2N2P367-F1
#
_entry.id   AF-A0A2N2P367-F1
#
_cell.length_a   1.000
_cell.length_b   1.000
_cell.length_c   1.000
_cell.angle_alpha   90.00
_cell.angle_beta   90.00
_cell.angle_gamma   90.00
#
_symmetry.space_group_name_H-M   'P 1'
#
loop_
_entity.id
_entity.type
_entity.pdbx_description
1 polymer ?
#
loop_
_entity_poly.entity_id
_entity_poly.type
_entity_poly.pdbx_seq_one_letter_code
_entity_poly.pdbx_strand_id
1 'polypeptide(L)'
;MLSNTSQNNISRRNFLKISGLAVASLVVIETLHETEAITNAAKWLTLSREPQIEFNNHQVRGTATGEILASGDDGKSWQRLISLGTHCAVSSLTIQDDQIFAGVTHAGHEFWLVSNDGNTWRTAI
;
A
#
# COMPACT_ATOMS: atom_id res chain seq x y z
N MET A 1 -14.07 -46.60 -39.22
CA MET A 1 -12.64 -46.33 -39.44
C MET A 1 -12.47 -44.86 -39.80
N LEU A 2 -11.73 -44.11 -38.94
CA LEU A 2 -10.92 -42.88 -39.19
C LEU A 2 -11.59 -41.68 -39.91
N SER A 3 -12.13 -40.68 -39.19
CA SER A 3 -11.51 -39.39 -38.76
C SER A 3 -11.10 -38.43 -39.90
N ASN A 4 -11.83 -37.32 -40.13
CA ASN A 4 -11.55 -35.92 -39.67
C ASN A 4 -10.15 -35.40 -40.14
N THR A 5 -9.99 -34.26 -40.81
CA THR A 5 -10.38 -32.89 -40.39
C THR A 5 -10.27 -31.87 -41.54
N SER A 6 -11.29 -31.02 -41.71
CA SER A 6 -11.21 -29.73 -42.41
C SER A 6 -10.59 -28.69 -41.48
N GLN A 7 -9.49 -28.04 -41.89
CA GLN A 7 -8.90 -26.92 -41.14
C GLN A 7 -9.83 -25.70 -41.20
N ASN A 8 -10.48 -25.37 -40.09
CA ASN A 8 -11.27 -24.15 -39.95
C ASN A 8 -10.34 -22.94 -39.80
N ASN A 9 -10.21 -22.15 -40.88
CA ASN A 9 -9.37 -20.96 -40.91
C ASN A 9 -10.19 -19.74 -40.42
N ILE A 10 -9.89 -19.22 -39.23
CA ILE A 10 -10.66 -18.14 -38.59
C ILE A 10 -10.15 -16.77 -39.07
N SER A 11 -11.04 -15.95 -39.63
CA SER A 11 -10.72 -14.57 -40.06
C SER A 11 -10.39 -13.64 -38.88
N ARG A 12 -9.47 -12.68 -39.05
CA ARG A 12 -9.02 -11.72 -38.01
C ARG A 12 -10.16 -10.98 -37.31
N ARG A 13 -11.25 -10.66 -38.01
CA ARG A 13 -12.45 -10.03 -37.41
C ARG A 13 -13.20 -10.97 -36.47
N ASN A 14 -13.22 -12.27 -36.77
CA ASN A 14 -13.82 -13.28 -35.91
C ASN A 14 -12.90 -13.59 -34.72
N PHE A 15 -11.58 -13.58 -34.93
CA PHE A 15 -10.58 -13.66 -33.87
C PHE A 15 -10.70 -12.51 -32.85
N LEU A 16 -10.97 -11.29 -33.31
CA LEU A 16 -11.18 -10.12 -32.44
C LEU A 16 -12.50 -10.18 -31.64
N LYS A 17 -13.56 -10.76 -32.22
CA LYS A 17 -14.83 -10.97 -31.48
C LYS A 17 -14.70 -12.03 -30.39
N ILE A 18 -13.94 -13.09 -30.67
CA ILE A 18 -13.70 -14.19 -29.72
C ILE A 18 -12.78 -13.73 -28.60
N SER A 19 -11.71 -12.98 -28.91
CA SER A 19 -10.76 -12.47 -27.90
C SER A 19 -11.32 -11.33 -27.04
N GLY A 20 -12.37 -10.63 -27.49
CA GLY A 20 -12.90 -9.45 -26.78
C GLY A 20 -14.02 -9.71 -25.77
N LEU A 21 -14.91 -10.68 -25.99
CA LEU A 21 -16.20 -10.72 -25.24
C LEU A 21 -16.78 -12.11 -24.93
N ALA A 22 -16.16 -13.23 -25.34
CA ALA A 22 -16.80 -14.55 -25.28
C ALA A 22 -16.27 -15.53 -24.22
N VAL A 23 -15.23 -15.21 -23.45
CA VAL A 23 -14.90 -15.97 -22.22
C VAL A 23 -15.45 -15.21 -21.01
N ALA A 24 -16.76 -14.96 -21.02
CA ALA A 24 -17.47 -14.69 -19.79
C ALA A 24 -17.80 -16.04 -19.14
N SER A 25 -17.51 -16.18 -17.85
CA SER A 25 -18.35 -16.98 -16.93
C SER A 25 -18.06 -18.47 -16.68
N LEU A 26 -16.97 -19.09 -17.13
CA LEU A 26 -16.63 -20.46 -16.67
C LEU A 26 -15.14 -20.82 -16.66
N VAL A 27 -14.30 -19.98 -16.05
CA VAL A 27 -13.08 -20.42 -15.36
C VAL A 27 -13.00 -19.57 -14.09
N VAL A 28 -13.62 -20.06 -13.01
CA VAL A 28 -13.63 -19.42 -11.69
C VAL A 28 -12.32 -19.68 -10.92
N ILE A 29 -11.25 -20.17 -11.56
CA ILE A 29 -10.06 -20.65 -10.83
C ILE A 29 -8.72 -20.00 -11.25
N GLU A 30 -8.63 -19.17 -12.30
CA GLU A 30 -7.36 -18.49 -12.66
C GLU A 30 -7.31 -16.97 -12.43
N THR A 31 -8.41 -16.33 -11.99
CA THR A 31 -8.46 -14.86 -11.80
C THR A 31 -8.07 -14.36 -10.40
N LEU A 32 -7.76 -15.27 -9.46
CA LEU A 32 -7.36 -14.88 -8.10
C LEU A 32 -5.90 -14.39 -8.02
N HIS A 33 -5.01 -14.79 -8.93
CA HIS A 33 -3.62 -14.32 -8.92
C HIS A 33 -3.43 -12.95 -9.60
N GLU A 34 -4.22 -12.64 -10.63
CA GLU A 34 -4.06 -11.39 -11.39
C GLU A 34 -4.78 -10.20 -10.76
N THR A 35 -5.86 -10.42 -10.01
CA THR A 35 -6.51 -9.35 -9.24
C THR A 35 -5.62 -8.89 -8.10
N GLU A 36 -4.90 -9.78 -7.42
CA GLU A 36 -3.88 -9.38 -6.45
C GLU A 36 -2.75 -8.60 -7.11
N ALA A 37 -2.23 -9.07 -8.25
CA ALA A 37 -1.15 -8.39 -8.97
C ALA A 37 -1.56 -7.00 -9.48
N ILE A 38 -2.77 -6.85 -10.03
CA ILE A 38 -3.30 -5.56 -10.50
C ILE A 38 -3.69 -4.66 -9.33
N THR A 39 -4.16 -5.21 -8.21
CA THR A 39 -4.43 -4.42 -6.99
C THR A 39 -3.13 -3.95 -6.34
N ASN A 40 -2.12 -4.82 -6.26
CA ASN A 40 -0.76 -4.47 -5.82
C ASN A 40 -0.09 -3.50 -6.80
N ALA A 41 -0.47 -3.56 -8.08
CA ALA A 41 0.03 -2.63 -9.06
C ALA A 41 -0.65 -1.25 -8.99
N ALA A 42 -1.97 -1.21 -8.85
CA ALA A 42 -2.71 0.02 -8.59
C ALA A 42 -2.38 0.63 -7.20
N LYS A 43 -1.92 -0.20 -6.25
CA LYS A 43 -1.39 0.24 -4.95
C LYS A 43 -0.27 1.25 -5.18
N TRP A 44 0.69 0.98 -6.07
CA TRP A 44 1.85 1.87 -6.29
C TRP A 44 1.56 3.18 -7.01
N LEU A 45 0.45 3.31 -7.74
CA LEU A 45 -0.01 4.60 -8.28
C LEU A 45 -0.66 5.52 -7.23
N THR A 46 -0.93 5.01 -6.01
CA THR A 46 -1.42 5.78 -4.86
C THR A 46 -0.33 6.06 -3.80
N LEU A 47 0.87 5.46 -3.96
CA LEU A 47 1.97 5.45 -2.98
C LEU A 47 2.88 6.70 -3.03
N SER A 48 2.29 7.89 -2.99
CA SER A 48 2.94 9.01 -2.30
C SER A 48 2.30 9.25 -0.93
N ARG A 49 1.69 8.19 -0.38
CA ARG A 49 1.00 8.20 0.90
C ARG A 49 2.07 8.08 1.98
N GLU A 50 2.29 9.21 2.65
CA GLU A 50 2.62 9.35 4.08
C GLU A 50 3.01 8.05 4.80
N PRO A 51 4.21 7.96 5.42
CA PRO A 51 4.72 6.72 5.99
C PRO A 51 3.69 6.10 6.95
N GLN A 52 3.44 4.80 6.83
CA GLN A 52 2.46 4.09 7.64
C GLN A 52 2.98 2.71 8.10
N ILE A 53 2.78 2.40 9.38
CA ILE A 53 3.14 1.12 10.03
C ILE A 53 1.97 0.61 10.88
N GLU A 54 2.05 -0.62 11.34
CA GLU A 54 1.13 -1.19 12.34
C GLU A 54 1.88 -1.44 13.63
N PHE A 55 1.43 -0.83 14.73
CA PHE A 55 2.05 -0.93 16.05
C PHE A 55 0.97 -1.14 17.11
N ASN A 56 1.11 -2.19 17.94
CA ASN A 56 0.15 -2.51 19.01
C ASN A 56 -1.33 -2.54 18.55
N ASN A 57 -1.62 -3.21 17.43
CA ASN A 57 -2.97 -3.28 16.83
C ASN A 57 -3.57 -1.91 16.46
N HIS A 58 -2.72 -0.90 16.28
CA HIS A 58 -3.08 0.42 15.76
C HIS A 58 -2.29 0.70 14.49
N GLN A 59 -2.93 1.35 13.52
CA GLN A 59 -2.23 1.90 12.36
C GLN A 59 -1.60 3.24 12.77
N VAL A 60 -0.30 3.39 12.54
CA VAL A 60 0.43 4.63 12.82
C VAL A 60 0.86 5.25 11.51
N ARG A 61 0.62 6.55 11.33
CA ARG A 61 0.98 7.31 10.13
C ARG A 61 1.75 8.58 10.49
N GLY A 62 2.81 8.87 9.75
CA GLY A 62 3.52 10.15 9.79
C GLY A 62 3.03 11.06 8.69
N THR A 63 3.00 12.37 8.91
CA THR A 63 2.53 13.36 7.92
C THR A 63 3.64 14.31 7.48
N ALA A 64 3.48 14.90 6.29
CA ALA A 64 4.32 16.00 5.81
C ALA A 64 4.19 17.28 6.66
N THR A 65 3.15 17.39 7.50
CA THR A 65 2.94 18.49 8.47
C THR A 65 3.61 18.25 9.81
N GLY A 66 4.42 17.19 9.94
CA GLY A 66 5.19 16.88 11.14
C GLY A 66 4.35 16.23 12.23
N GLU A 67 3.23 15.60 11.87
CA GLU A 67 2.35 14.92 12.82
C GLU A 67 2.56 13.41 12.72
N ILE A 68 2.49 12.73 13.87
CA ILE A 68 2.35 11.27 13.92
C ILE A 68 0.98 10.98 14.51
N LEU A 69 0.20 10.19 13.81
CA LEU A 69 -1.18 9.88 14.10
C LEU A 69 -1.36 8.37 14.29
N ALA A 70 -2.26 7.95 15.15
CA ALA A 70 -2.66 6.56 15.35
C ALA A 70 -4.15 6.36 15.07
N SER A 71 -4.51 5.20 14.55
CA SER A 71 -5.88 4.78 14.31
C SER A 71 -6.11 3.37 14.84
N GLY A 72 -7.17 3.19 15.62
CA GLY A 72 -7.62 1.88 16.12
C GLY A 72 -8.82 1.31 15.35
N ASP A 73 -9.22 1.97 14.26
CA ASP A 73 -10.46 1.69 13.52
C ASP A 73 -10.22 1.58 12.00
N ASP A 74 -9.09 0.99 11.62
CA ASP A 74 -8.67 0.78 10.23
C ASP A 74 -8.56 2.08 9.41
N GLY A 75 -8.10 3.15 10.05
CA GLY A 75 -7.87 4.45 9.42
C GLY A 75 -9.13 5.29 9.20
N LYS A 76 -10.27 4.92 9.81
CA LYS A 76 -11.51 5.71 9.75
C LYS A 76 -11.42 6.99 10.58
N SER A 77 -10.74 6.92 11.73
CA SER A 77 -10.41 8.06 12.57
C SER A 77 -8.94 8.02 12.99
N TRP A 78 -8.36 9.20 13.22
CA TRP A 78 -6.95 9.37 13.55
C TRP A 78 -6.81 10.25 14.78
N GLN A 79 -6.09 9.76 15.76
CA GLN A 79 -5.71 10.47 16.97
C GLN A 79 -4.25 10.89 16.87
N ARG A 80 -3.95 12.13 17.23
CA ARG A 80 -2.58 12.66 17.19
C ARG A 80 -1.78 12.12 18.37
N LEU A 81 -0.65 11.47 18.08
CA LEU A 81 0.33 11.02 19.05
C LEU A 81 1.32 12.15 19.39
N ILE A 82 1.86 12.82 18.35
CA ILE A 82 2.77 13.96 18.50
C ILE A 82 2.60 14.93 17.33
N SER A 83 2.87 16.22 17.57
CA SER A 83 3.06 17.22 16.53
C SER A 83 4.38 17.93 16.73
N LEU A 84 5.24 17.86 15.72
CA LEU A 84 6.54 18.51 15.64
C LEU A 84 6.43 19.91 15.00
N GLY A 85 5.24 20.27 14.52
CA GLY A 85 4.96 21.52 13.81
C GLY A 85 5.17 21.41 12.30
N THR A 86 4.57 22.35 11.57
CA THR A 86 4.51 22.36 10.09
C THR A 86 5.85 22.57 9.37
N HIS A 87 6.90 22.88 10.12
CA HIS A 87 8.27 22.99 9.62
C HIS A 87 8.99 21.63 9.55
N CYS A 88 8.42 20.62 10.22
CA CYS A 88 8.91 19.25 10.19
C CYS A 88 8.06 18.42 9.23
N ALA A 89 8.68 17.41 8.60
CA ALA A 89 8.00 16.38 7.83
C ALA A 89 8.43 15.01 8.35
N VAL A 90 7.48 14.11 8.58
CA VAL A 90 7.80 12.72 8.92
C VAL A 90 8.06 11.98 7.62
N SER A 91 9.32 11.67 7.34
CA SER A 91 9.77 11.07 6.09
C SER A 91 9.76 9.54 6.13
N SER A 92 9.84 8.94 7.32
CA SER A 92 9.89 7.49 7.50
C SER A 92 9.29 7.07 8.84
N LEU A 93 8.69 5.87 8.86
CA LEU A 93 8.29 5.16 10.06
C LEU A 93 8.74 3.70 9.94
N THR A 94 9.38 3.18 10.98
CA THR A 94 9.77 1.77 11.07
C THR A 94 9.62 1.26 12.50
N ILE A 95 9.58 -0.05 12.66
CA ILE A 95 9.52 -0.71 13.96
C ILE A 95 10.79 -1.52 14.14
N GLN A 96 11.44 -1.34 15.27
CA GLN A 96 12.58 -2.12 15.69
C GLN A 96 12.53 -2.32 17.21
N ASP A 97 12.76 -3.54 17.68
CA ASP A 97 12.79 -3.88 19.11
C ASP A 97 11.56 -3.40 19.91
N ASP A 98 10.36 -3.60 19.33
CA ASP A 98 9.06 -3.13 19.86
C ASP A 98 8.98 -1.61 20.08
N GLN A 99 9.80 -0.83 19.36
CA GLN A 99 9.79 0.62 19.38
C GLN A 99 9.52 1.17 17.98
N ILE A 100 8.80 2.29 17.95
CA ILE A 100 8.57 3.06 16.74
C ILE A 100 9.76 3.99 16.55
N PHE A 101 10.36 3.96 15.37
CA PHE A 101 11.35 4.92 14.92
C PHE A 101 10.74 5.79 13.82
N ALA A 102 10.82 7.11 13.99
CA ALA A 102 10.34 8.09 13.04
C ALA A 102 11.50 8.91 12.49
N GLY A 103 11.70 8.83 11.18
CA GLY A 103 12.58 9.73 10.45
C GLY A 103 11.87 11.07 10.24
N VAL A 104 12.51 12.16 10.65
CA VAL A 104 11.95 13.50 10.57
C VAL A 104 12.93 14.41 9.84
N THR A 105 12.43 15.18 8.88
CA THR A 105 13.18 16.22 8.19
C THR A 105 12.71 17.59 8.67
N HIS A 106 13.65 18.44 9.10
CA HIS A 106 13.41 19.84 9.43
C HIS A 106 14.44 20.72 8.72
N ALA A 107 13.97 21.65 7.88
CA ALA A 107 14.84 22.59 7.15
C ALA A 107 15.99 21.90 6.39
N GLY A 108 15.75 20.70 5.84
CA GLY A 108 16.75 19.91 5.11
C GLY A 108 17.68 19.06 5.99
N HIS A 109 17.52 19.09 7.32
CA HIS A 109 18.24 18.23 8.25
C HIS A 109 17.37 17.06 8.68
N GLU A 110 17.93 15.86 8.68
CA GLU A 110 17.25 14.66 9.12
C GLU A 110 17.65 14.31 10.56
N PHE A 111 16.68 13.87 11.35
CA PHE A 111 16.89 13.30 12.67
C PHE A 111 15.87 12.21 12.94
N TRP A 112 16.15 11.38 13.94
CA TRP A 112 15.31 10.24 14.29
C TRP A 112 14.70 10.44 15.67
N LEU A 113 13.42 10.13 15.78
CA LEU A 113 12.71 10.01 17.05
C LEU A 113 12.40 8.55 17.32
N VAL A 114 12.38 8.18 18.60
CA VAL A 114 12.01 6.84 19.06
C VAL A 114 10.96 6.90 20.15
N SER A 115 10.01 5.97 20.12
CA SER A 115 8.97 5.81 21.13
C SER A 115 8.64 4.33 21.36
N ASN A 116 8.51 3.93 22.62
CA ASN A 116 8.15 2.57 23.02
C ASN A 116 6.64 2.41 23.32
N ASP A 117 5.91 3.50 23.45
CA ASP A 117 4.49 3.52 23.84
C ASP A 117 3.61 4.34 22.87
N GLY A 118 4.22 4.97 21.87
CA GLY A 118 3.57 5.89 20.93
C GLY A 118 3.27 7.27 21.51
N ASN A 119 3.44 7.49 22.82
CA ASN A 119 3.05 8.73 23.50
C ASN A 119 4.27 9.54 23.96
N THR A 120 5.33 8.86 24.35
CA THR A 120 6.59 9.45 24.81
C THR A 120 7.64 9.31 23.74
N TRP A 121 8.12 10.44 23.22
CA TRP A 121 9.10 10.47 22.13
C TRP A 121 10.40 11.11 22.61
N ARG A 122 11.53 10.54 22.19
CA ARG A 122 12.87 11.09 22.42
C ARG A 122 13.70 11.00 21.15
N THR A 123 14.73 11.82 21.04
CA THR A 123 15.72 11.69 19.96
C THR A 123 16.43 10.34 20.08
N ALA A 124 16.53 9.60 18.98
CA ALA A 124 17.37 8.42 18.90
C ALA A 124 18.84 8.89 18.82
N ILE A 125 19.69 8.35 19.69
CA ILE A 125 21.14 8.65 19.76
C ILE A 125 21.96 7.55 19.10
#